data_AF-A0A6I2L8U3-F1
#
_entry.id   AF-A0A6I2L8U3-F1
#
_cell.length_a   1.000
_cell.length_b   1.000
_cell.length_c   1.000
_cell.angle_alpha   90.00
_cell.angle_beta   90.00
_cell.angle_gamma   90.00
#
_symmetry.space_group_name_H-M   'P 1'
#
loop_
_entity.id
_entity.type
_entity.pdbx_description
1 polymer ?
#
loop_
_entity_poly.entity_id
_entity_poly.type
_entity_poly.pdbx_seq_one_letter_code
_entity_poly.pdbx_strand_id
1 'polypeptide(L)'
;MQILSVLMMMSLIVGALGVVWTCYDLYRKLAMRSALVRSLATDPEFVHDAPHVWECDWRDQCDDERFKRLRAIIRNHIQLLHLPWPADVLWPLDQPHLMNRYRYVRSLVREVEQHLSH
;
A
#
# COMPACT_ATOMS: atom_id res chain seq x y z
N MET A 1 -36.14 -33.21 -5.14
CA MET A 1 -34.84 -33.13 -5.85
C MET A 1 -34.55 -31.75 -6.46
N GLN A 2 -35.55 -30.99 -6.95
CA GLN A 2 -35.32 -29.68 -7.57
C GLN A 2 -34.74 -28.60 -6.62
N ILE A 3 -35.22 -28.56 -5.36
CA ILE A 3 -34.77 -27.56 -4.36
C ILE A 3 -33.26 -27.70 -4.06
N LEU A 4 -32.77 -28.94 -3.94
CA LEU A 4 -31.36 -29.20 -3.62
C LEU A 4 -30.42 -28.75 -4.76
N SER A 5 -30.84 -28.96 -6.01
CA SER A 5 -30.11 -28.52 -7.20
C SER A 5 -30.04 -27.00 -7.31
N VAL A 6 -31.16 -26.31 -7.04
CA VAL A 6 -31.21 -24.84 -7.01
C VAL A 6 -30.30 -24.28 -5.92
N LEU A 7 -30.32 -24.86 -4.71
CA LEU A 7 -29.44 -24.43 -3.62
C LEU A 7 -27.95 -24.63 -3.95
N MET A 8 -27.58 -25.76 -4.57
CA MET A 8 -26.20 -25.97 -5.03
C MET A 8 -25.79 -24.96 -6.10
N MET A 9 -26.65 -24.71 -7.10
CA MET A 9 -26.37 -23.72 -8.13
C MET A 9 -26.19 -22.31 -7.55
N MET A 10 -27.06 -21.91 -6.61
CA MET A 10 -26.93 -20.63 -5.92
C MET A 10 -25.64 -20.56 -5.09
N SER A 11 -25.25 -21.64 -4.42
CA SER A 11 -23.99 -21.69 -3.65
C SER A 11 -22.76 -21.55 -4.54
N LEU A 12 -22.78 -22.14 -5.74
CA LEU A 12 -21.71 -22.00 -6.73
C LEU A 12 -21.64 -20.58 -7.28
N ILE A 13 -22.80 -19.96 -7.56
CA ILE A 13 -22.86 -18.57 -8.04
C ILE A 13 -22.32 -17.62 -6.96
N VAL A 14 -22.75 -17.76 -5.71
CA VAL A 14 -22.26 -16.93 -4.60
C VAL A 14 -20.76 -17.14 -4.38
N GLY A 15 -20.29 -18.40 -4.42
CA GLY A 15 -18.87 -18.73 -4.33
C GLY A 15 -18.05 -18.09 -5.45
N ALA A 16 -18.51 -18.19 -6.70
CA ALA A 16 -17.84 -17.59 -7.85
C ALA A 16 -17.79 -16.06 -7.75
N LEU A 17 -18.90 -15.41 -7.36
CA LEU A 17 -18.94 -13.97 -7.13
C LEU A 17 -17.97 -13.55 -6.01
N GLY A 18 -17.86 -14.33 -4.93
CA GLY A 18 -16.89 -14.11 -3.86
C GLY A 18 -15.44 -14.16 -4.35
N VAL A 19 -15.11 -15.13 -5.20
CA VAL A 19 -13.77 -15.24 -5.81
C VAL A 19 -13.49 -14.05 -6.73
N VAL A 20 -14.42 -13.70 -7.61
CA VAL A 20 -14.28 -12.54 -8.51
C VAL A 20 -14.07 -11.25 -7.72
N TRP A 21 -14.86 -11.04 -6.66
CA TRP A 21 -14.71 -9.88 -5.78
C TRP A 21 -13.32 -9.82 -5.13
N THR A 22 -12.83 -10.96 -4.63
CA THR A 22 -11.52 -11.03 -3.97
C THR A 22 -10.38 -10.74 -4.94
N CYS A 23 -10.45 -11.29 -6.16
CA CYS A 23 -9.49 -11.00 -7.23
C CYS A 23 -9.52 -9.52 -7.63
N TYR A 24 -10.71 -8.94 -7.76
CA TYR A 24 -10.88 -7.53 -8.08
C TYR A 24 -10.26 -6.62 -7.01
N ASP A 25 -10.55 -6.89 -5.73
CA ASP A 25 -9.99 -6.12 -4.61
C ASP A 25 -8.46 -6.20 -4.56
N LEU A 26 -7.90 -7.40 -4.77
CA LEU A 26 -6.45 -7.61 -4.83
C LEU A 26 -5.82 -6.81 -5.98
N TYR A 27 -6.36 -6.95 -7.19
CA TYR A 27 -5.84 -6.25 -8.37
C TYR A 27 -5.89 -4.73 -8.18
N ARG A 28 -7.00 -4.23 -7.65
CA ARG A 28 -7.20 -2.81 -7.36
C ARG A 28 -6.17 -2.28 -6.36
N LYS A 29 -5.92 -2.99 -5.26
CA LYS A 29 -4.91 -2.61 -4.26
C LYS A 29 -3.50 -2.58 -4.86
N LEU A 30 -3.16 -3.58 -5.67
CA LEU A 30 -1.88 -3.63 -6.38
C LEU A 30 -1.71 -2.47 -7.36
N ALA A 31 -2.77 -2.13 -8.11
CA ALA A 31 -2.74 -1.01 -9.05
C ALA A 31 -2.53 0.34 -8.34
N MET A 32 -3.24 0.59 -7.24
CA MET A 32 -3.07 1.81 -6.43
C MET A 32 -1.66 1.92 -5.86
N ARG A 33 -1.14 0.82 -5.31
CA ARG A 33 0.23 0.77 -4.78
C ARG A 33 1.27 1.01 -5.86
N SER A 34 1.10 0.40 -7.02
CA SER A 34 1.98 0.60 -8.18
C SER A 34 1.97 2.05 -8.67
N ALA A 35 0.78 2.69 -8.73
CA ALA A 35 0.67 4.10 -9.08
C ALA A 35 1.39 5.00 -8.06
N LEU A 36 1.24 4.72 -6.76
CA LEU A 36 1.96 5.43 -5.70
C LEU A 36 3.47 5.28 -5.84
N VAL A 37 3.98 4.05 -6.03
CA VAL A 37 5.42 3.78 -6.20
C VAL A 37 5.98 4.54 -7.39
N ARG A 38 5.31 4.51 -8.54
CA ARG A 38 5.74 5.29 -9.73
C ARG A 38 5.77 6.78 -9.45
N SER A 39 4.77 7.30 -8.76
CA SER A 39 4.70 8.72 -8.41
C SER A 39 5.81 9.13 -7.43
N LEU A 40 6.11 8.30 -6.44
CA LEU A 40 7.21 8.53 -5.49
C LEU A 40 8.59 8.40 -6.14
N ALA A 41 8.75 7.52 -7.11
CA ALA A 41 10.00 7.38 -7.85
C ALA A 41 10.34 8.64 -8.69
N THR A 42 9.32 9.44 -9.05
CA THR A 42 9.51 10.73 -9.73
C THR A 42 9.78 11.89 -8.78
N ASP A 43 9.66 11.68 -7.47
CA ASP A 43 9.90 12.72 -6.46
C ASP A 43 11.37 12.71 -5.99
N PRO A 44 12.16 13.74 -6.31
CA PRO A 44 13.59 13.76 -5.97
C PRO A 44 13.84 13.88 -4.45
N GLU A 45 12.95 14.52 -3.70
CA GLU A 45 13.08 14.63 -2.24
C GLU A 45 12.83 13.28 -1.59
N PHE A 46 11.80 12.55 -2.05
CA PHE A 46 11.53 11.20 -1.57
C PHE A 46 12.71 10.27 -1.85
N VAL A 47 13.23 10.27 -3.08
CA VAL A 47 14.33 9.38 -3.48
C VAL A 47 15.62 9.72 -2.72
N HIS A 48 15.88 11.00 -2.44
CA HIS A 48 17.03 11.42 -1.65
C HIS A 48 16.92 10.96 -0.18
N ASP A 49 15.74 11.09 0.43
CA ASP A 49 15.54 10.78 1.84
C ASP A 49 15.29 9.29 2.11
N ALA A 50 14.83 8.52 1.10
CA ALA A 50 14.44 7.12 1.21
C ALA A 50 15.51 6.18 1.81
N PRO A 51 16.81 6.25 1.43
CA PRO A 51 17.84 5.34 1.97
C PRO A 51 18.00 5.41 3.50
N HIS A 52 17.71 6.56 4.11
CA HIS A 52 17.81 6.76 5.56
C HIS A 52 16.86 5.87 6.35
N VAL A 53 15.79 5.36 5.73
CA VAL A 53 14.87 4.42 6.38
C VAL A 53 15.57 3.10 6.77
N TRP A 54 16.70 2.77 6.13
CA TRP A 54 17.48 1.56 6.39
C TRP A 54 18.47 1.73 7.54
N GLU A 55 18.98 2.95 7.75
CA GLU A 55 19.97 3.29 8.78
C GLU A 55 19.37 3.35 10.19
N CYS A 56 18.03 3.42 10.29
CA CYS A 56 17.30 3.60 11.54
C CYS A 56 16.70 2.28 12.07
N ASP A 57 16.84 1.95 13.35
CA ASP A 57 15.96 0.96 14.00
C ASP A 57 14.73 1.67 14.58
N TRP A 58 13.52 1.11 14.36
CA TRP A 58 12.27 1.64 14.94
C TRP A 58 12.29 1.59 16.47
N ARG A 59 13.21 0.81 17.05
CA ARG A 59 13.47 0.70 18.50
C ARG A 59 14.29 1.87 19.05
N ASP A 60 15.21 2.43 18.26
CA ASP A 60 16.27 3.31 18.76
C ASP A 60 16.01 4.81 18.50
N GLN A 61 14.76 5.20 18.25
CA GLN A 61 14.33 6.61 18.08
C GLN A 61 15.27 7.42 17.17
N CYS A 62 15.68 6.84 16.03
CA CYS A 62 16.43 7.60 15.04
C CYS A 62 15.55 8.70 14.42
N ASP A 63 16.22 9.79 14.04
CA ASP A 63 15.77 11.07 13.46
C ASP A 63 14.31 11.08 12.97
N ASP A 64 13.41 11.27 13.94
CA ASP A 64 11.96 11.26 13.79
C ASP A 64 11.49 12.23 12.70
N GLU A 65 12.26 13.29 12.46
CA GLU A 65 11.96 14.33 11.47
C GLU A 65 12.07 13.84 10.03
N ARG A 66 13.10 13.05 9.68
CA ARG A 66 13.24 12.49 8.33
C ARG A 66 12.15 11.46 8.03
N PHE A 67 11.83 10.62 9.01
CA PHE A 67 10.73 9.67 8.89
C PHE A 67 9.36 10.37 8.78
N LYS A 68 9.11 11.45 9.56
CA LYS A 68 7.92 12.29 9.44
C LYS A 68 7.84 12.94 8.06
N ARG A 69 8.96 13.42 7.51
CA ARG A 69 9.02 14.03 6.18
C ARG A 69 8.67 13.02 5.09
N LEU A 70 9.29 11.84 5.09
CA LEU A 70 8.94 10.75 4.17
C LEU A 70 7.45 10.40 4.23
N ARG A 71 6.88 10.30 5.43
CA ARG A 71 5.43 10.07 5.60
C ARG A 71 4.59 11.21 5.04
N ALA A 72 5.02 12.46 5.21
CA ALA A 72 4.32 13.63 4.67
C ALA A 72 4.34 13.62 3.14
N ILE A 73 5.48 13.32 2.52
CA ILE A 73 5.61 13.19 1.06
C ILE A 73 4.68 12.08 0.56
N ILE A 74 4.74 10.87 1.13
CA ILE A 74 3.86 9.76 0.75
C ILE A 74 2.39 10.17 0.85
N ARG A 75 1.99 10.86 1.92
CA ARG A 75 0.62 11.34 2.09
C ARG A 75 0.22 12.34 1.00
N ASN A 76 1.10 13.28 0.65
CA ASN A 76 0.87 14.22 -0.44
C ASN A 76 0.64 13.49 -1.78
N HIS A 77 1.49 12.50 -2.12
CA HIS A 77 1.31 11.73 -3.35
C HIS A 77 0.00 10.94 -3.37
N ILE A 78 -0.41 10.34 -2.26
CA ILE A 78 -1.71 9.67 -2.16
C ILE A 78 -2.86 10.64 -2.45
N GLN A 79 -2.78 11.88 -1.94
CA GLN A 79 -3.79 12.91 -2.19
C GLN A 79 -3.80 13.38 -3.65
N LEU A 80 -2.62 13.57 -4.25
CA LEU A 80 -2.47 14.01 -5.64
C LEU A 80 -2.97 12.97 -6.65
N LEU A 81 -2.83 11.68 -6.34
CA LEU A 81 -3.19 10.59 -7.26
C LEU A 81 -4.70 10.35 -7.38
N HIS A 82 -5.54 11.03 -6.58
CA HIS A 82 -7.00 10.87 -6.60
C HIS A 82 -7.44 9.39 -6.64
N LEU A 83 -6.76 8.55 -5.83
CA LEU A 83 -7.01 7.11 -5.81
C LEU A 83 -8.47 6.84 -5.38
N PRO A 84 -9.14 5.83 -5.95
CA PRO A 84 -10.55 5.58 -5.68
C PRO A 84 -10.81 5.05 -4.25
N TRP A 85 -9.80 4.47 -3.59
CA TRP A 85 -9.83 4.10 -2.16
C TRP A 85 -8.51 4.48 -1.49
N PRO A 86 -8.26 5.77 -1.22
CA PRO A 86 -6.98 6.22 -0.69
C PRO A 86 -6.73 5.69 0.72
N ALA A 87 -7.80 5.38 1.47
CA ALA A 87 -7.73 4.78 2.80
C ALA A 87 -6.95 3.46 2.83
N ASP A 88 -7.01 2.63 1.79
CA ASP A 88 -6.29 1.35 1.75
C ASP A 88 -4.76 1.53 1.75
N VAL A 89 -4.30 2.68 1.25
CA VAL A 89 -2.88 3.03 1.10
C VAL A 89 -2.44 4.01 2.20
N LEU A 90 -3.39 4.76 2.77
CA LEU A 90 -3.17 5.75 3.83
C LEU A 90 -3.24 5.13 5.23
N TRP A 91 -4.15 4.19 5.47
CA TRP A 91 -4.33 3.53 6.76
C TRP A 91 -3.04 2.95 7.37
N PRO A 92 -2.16 2.27 6.60
CA PRO A 92 -0.88 1.80 7.13
C PRO A 92 0.04 2.92 7.64
N LEU A 93 -0.07 4.15 7.11
CA LEU A 93 0.71 5.31 7.54
C LEU A 93 0.20 5.89 8.86
N ASP A 94 -1.06 5.64 9.21
CA ASP A 94 -1.75 6.20 10.38
C ASP A 94 -1.89 5.19 11.52
N GLN A 95 -1.25 4.02 11.38
CA GLN A 95 -1.18 3.01 12.43
C GLN A 95 -0.61 3.58 13.73
N PRO A 96 -1.22 3.29 14.90
CA PRO A 96 -0.72 3.78 16.19
C PRO A 96 0.67 3.24 16.51
N HIS A 97 0.93 1.98 16.15
CA HIS A 97 2.22 1.33 16.36
C HIS A 97 3.27 1.84 15.37
N LEU A 98 4.35 2.43 15.88
CA LEU A 98 5.48 2.96 15.10
C LEU A 98 6.07 1.90 14.15
N MET A 99 6.24 0.66 14.65
CA MET A 99 6.71 -0.48 13.86
C MET A 99 5.93 -0.69 12.56
N ASN A 100 4.60 -0.59 12.61
CA ASN A 100 3.76 -0.84 11.43
C ASN A 100 3.95 0.25 10.38
N ARG A 101 4.03 1.51 10.82
CA ARG A 101 4.32 2.65 9.95
C ARG A 101 5.70 2.51 9.30
N TYR A 102 6.72 2.17 10.08
CA TYR A 102 8.08 1.94 9.58
C TYR A 102 8.14 0.82 8.56
N ARG A 103 7.52 -0.33 8.86
CA ARG A 103 7.46 -1.48 7.94
C ARG A 103 6.81 -1.09 6.62
N TYR A 104 5.73 -0.31 6.67
CA TYR A 104 5.03 0.14 5.49
C TYR A 104 5.88 1.09 4.63
N VAL A 105 6.47 2.13 5.24
CA VAL A 105 7.35 3.07 4.54
C VAL A 105 8.56 2.35 3.93
N ARG A 106 9.21 1.44 4.68
CA ARG A 106 10.31 0.60 4.15
C ARG A 106 9.90 -0.23 2.95
N SER A 107 8.69 -0.79 2.96
CA SER A 107 8.18 -1.57 1.85
C SER A 107 8.00 -0.70 0.60
N LEU A 108 7.48 0.52 0.76
CA LEU A 108 7.35 1.48 -0.35
C LEU A 108 8.71 1.93 -0.87
N VAL A 109 9.65 2.26 0.03
CA VAL A 109 11.03 2.62 -0.33
C VAL A 109 11.68 1.50 -1.15
N ARG A 110 11.59 0.25 -0.69
CA ARG A 110 12.11 -0.90 -1.42
C ARG A 110 11.50 -1.04 -2.81
N GLU A 111 10.18 -0.87 -2.94
CA GLU A 111 9.50 -0.95 -4.23
C GLU A 111 9.92 0.20 -5.17
N VAL A 112 10.17 1.40 -4.63
CA VAL A 112 10.70 2.53 -5.40
C VAL A 112 12.14 2.28 -5.85
N GLU A 113 13.01 1.80 -4.96
CA GLU A 113 14.39 1.41 -5.29
C GLU A 113 14.42 0.35 -6.40
N GLN A 114 13.54 -0.66 -6.31
CA GLN A 114 13.37 -1.66 -7.35
C GLN A 114 12.90 -1.05 -8.66
N HIS A 115 11.95 -0.10 -8.61
CA HIS A 115 11.44 0.56 -9.81
C HIS A 115 12.51 1.42 -10.51
N LEU A 116 13.39 2.07 -9.75
CA LEU A 116 14.49 2.90 -10.28
C LEU A 116 15.65 2.07 -10.83
N SER A 117 15.78 0.80 -10.41
CA SER A 117 16.84 -0.11 -10.86
C SER A 117 16.54 -0.77 -12.21
N HIS A 118 15.35 -0.54 -12.77
CA HIS A 118 14.86 -1.08 -14.05
C HIS A 118 14.77 0.01 -15.11
#